data_AF-A0A3B0K4R7-F1
#
_entry.id   AF-A0A3B0K4R7-F1
#
_cell.length_a   1.000
_cell.length_b   1.000
_cell.length_c   1.000
_cell.angle_alpha   90.00
_cell.angle_beta   90.00
_cell.angle_gamma   90.00
#
_symmetry.space_group_name_H-M   'P 1'
#
loop_
_entity.id
_entity.type
_entity.pdbx_description
1 polymer ?
#
loop_
_entity_poly.entity_id
_entity_poly.type
_entity_poly.pdbx_seq_one_letter_code
_entity_poly.pdbx_strand_id
1 'polypeptide(L)'
;MPTATAAAHLPIQKRKYHEHSGEPGCQGLEEMNRMFRNFWDPTAYWVCDRQGTRARLQHCPKSQLYSEELGRCVHYANWSWSDFKEPPSRPKATSTQSVSTQ
;
A
#
# COMPACT_ATOMS: atom_id res chain seq x y z
N MET A 1 10.64 51.75 13.87
CA MET A 1 10.85 50.35 14.31
C MET A 1 10.48 49.44 13.15
N PRO A 2 11.43 48.82 12.44
CA PRO A 2 11.13 48.09 11.22
C PRO A 2 10.85 46.60 11.48
N THR A 3 9.95 46.07 10.63
CA THR A 3 9.94 44.73 10.01
C THR A 3 9.68 43.47 10.84
N ALA A 4 8.41 43.04 10.77
CA ALA A 4 7.96 41.72 10.34
C ALA A 4 8.84 40.49 10.68
N THR A 5 8.45 39.78 11.75
CA THR A 5 8.86 38.40 11.98
C THR A 5 8.18 37.51 10.93
N ALA A 6 8.94 37.07 9.93
CA ALA A 6 8.52 36.04 8.98
C ALA A 6 8.25 34.74 9.75
N ALA A 7 6.97 34.40 9.91
CA ALA A 7 6.58 33.07 10.34
C ALA A 7 7.01 32.09 9.25
N ALA A 8 8.02 31.26 9.53
CA ALA A 8 8.46 30.21 8.63
C ALA A 8 7.26 29.30 8.30
N HIS A 9 6.81 29.39 7.06
CA HIS A 9 5.81 28.52 6.47
C HIS A 9 6.50 27.16 6.38
N LEU A 10 6.26 26.27 7.37
CA LEU A 10 6.62 24.87 7.23
C LEU A 10 6.08 24.42 5.88
N PRO A 11 6.91 23.87 4.97
CA PRO A 11 6.39 23.29 3.75
C PRO A 11 5.41 22.23 4.23
N ILE A 12 4.13 22.43 3.90
CA ILE A 12 3.09 21.41 4.03
C ILE A 12 3.72 20.19 3.41
N GLN A 13 4.22 19.27 4.24
CA GLN A 13 4.81 18.03 3.79
C GLN A 13 3.70 17.42 2.98
N LYS A 14 3.88 17.46 1.65
CA LYS A 14 2.96 16.86 0.69
C LYS A 14 2.81 15.44 1.19
N ARG A 15 1.72 15.15 1.92
CA ARG A 15 1.33 13.78 2.23
C ARG A 15 1.34 13.15 0.86
N LYS A 16 2.32 12.28 0.58
CA LYS A 16 2.40 11.57 -0.69
C LYS A 16 1.07 10.86 -0.77
N TYR A 17 0.12 11.45 -1.48
CA TYR A 17 -1.17 10.87 -1.75
C TYR A 17 -0.78 9.71 -2.66
N HIS A 18 -0.62 8.53 -2.09
CA HIS A 18 -0.27 7.36 -2.87
C HIS A 18 -1.48 7.12 -3.75
N GLU A 19 -1.44 7.51 -5.03
CA GLU A 19 -2.52 7.28 -6.01
C GLU A 19 -2.80 5.79 -6.27
N HIS A 20 -2.25 4.90 -5.43
CA HIS A 20 -2.22 3.47 -5.57
C HIS A 20 -2.53 2.83 -4.23
N SER A 21 -3.27 1.73 -4.27
CA SER A 21 -3.75 1.02 -3.08
C SER A 21 -2.69 0.21 -2.32
N GLY A 22 -1.41 0.34 -2.70
CA GLY A 22 -0.34 -0.53 -2.22
C GLY A 22 -0.41 -1.95 -2.79
N GLU A 23 -1.14 -2.14 -3.90
CA GLU A 23 -1.25 -3.43 -4.59
C GLU A 23 0.16 -3.88 -5.08
N PRO A 24 0.63 -5.08 -4.75
CA PRO A 24 1.86 -5.63 -5.29
C PRO A 24 1.64 -6.28 -6.66
N GLY A 25 2.70 -6.31 -7.47
CA GLY A 25 2.68 -6.94 -8.79
C GLY A 25 2.93 -8.44 -8.81
N CYS A 26 3.19 -9.04 -7.65
CA CYS A 26 3.40 -10.47 -7.47
C CYS A 26 4.38 -11.07 -8.50
N GLN A 27 5.45 -10.37 -8.82
CA GLN A 27 6.40 -10.80 -9.86
C GLN A 27 7.41 -11.79 -9.30
N GLY A 28 7.86 -11.57 -8.06
CA GLY A 28 8.80 -12.45 -7.38
C GLY A 28 8.12 -13.66 -6.74
N LEU A 29 8.81 -14.81 -6.74
CA LEU A 29 8.41 -15.95 -5.91
C LEU A 29 8.43 -15.59 -4.42
N GLU A 30 9.31 -14.66 -4.02
CA GLU A 30 9.36 -14.17 -2.65
C GLU A 30 8.11 -13.38 -2.26
N GLU A 31 7.33 -12.87 -3.21
CA GLU A 31 6.05 -12.19 -2.95
C GLU A 31 4.88 -13.17 -2.88
N MET A 32 5.04 -14.40 -3.37
CA MET A 32 4.00 -15.44 -3.32
C MET A 32 3.66 -15.79 -1.87
N ASN A 33 2.38 -15.89 -1.57
CA ASN A 33 1.86 -16.10 -0.20
C ASN A 33 2.24 -14.99 0.80
N ARG A 34 2.85 -13.88 0.37
CA ARG A 34 2.99 -12.70 1.23
C ARG A 34 1.73 -11.86 1.19
N MET A 35 1.42 -11.33 2.36
CA MET A 35 0.33 -10.39 2.56
C MET A 35 0.93 -8.97 2.62
N PHE A 36 0.25 -8.01 2.01
CA PHE A 36 0.66 -6.62 1.95
C PHE A 36 -0.47 -5.73 2.40
N ARG A 37 -0.17 -4.67 3.15
CA ARG A 37 -1.21 -3.82 3.72
C ARG A 37 -1.81 -2.93 2.63
N ASN A 38 -3.14 -2.86 2.59
CA ASN A 38 -3.79 -1.86 1.75
C ASN A 38 -3.59 -0.47 2.37
N PHE A 39 -3.14 0.50 1.56
CA PHE A 39 -2.75 1.82 2.08
C PHE A 39 -3.94 2.63 2.60
N TRP A 40 -5.14 2.35 2.09
CA TRP A 40 -6.36 3.09 2.38
C TRP A 40 -7.27 2.39 3.39
N ASP A 41 -7.16 1.07 3.49
CA ASP A 41 -8.09 0.23 4.23
C ASP A 41 -7.30 -0.74 5.10
N PRO A 42 -7.30 -0.55 6.44
CA PRO A 42 -6.57 -1.43 7.34
C PRO A 42 -7.30 -2.76 7.60
N THR A 43 -8.55 -2.91 7.15
CA THR A 43 -9.29 -4.17 7.23
C THR A 43 -8.99 -5.08 6.04
N ALA A 44 -8.41 -4.53 4.97
CA ALA A 44 -8.05 -5.24 3.76
C ALA A 44 -6.53 -5.39 3.59
N TYR A 45 -6.13 -6.47 2.93
CA TYR A 45 -4.76 -6.77 2.59
C TYR A 45 -4.69 -7.40 1.20
N TRP A 46 -3.58 -7.18 0.52
CA TRP A 46 -3.29 -7.76 -0.77
C TRP A 46 -2.52 -9.07 -0.57
N VAL A 47 -2.92 -10.13 -1.25
CA VAL A 47 -2.21 -11.41 -1.24
C VAL A 47 -1.90 -11.86 -2.66
N CYS A 48 -0.68 -12.32 -2.87
CA CYS A 48 -0.26 -12.86 -4.14
C CYS A 48 -0.53 -14.37 -4.19
N ASP A 49 -1.53 -14.76 -4.98
CA ASP A 49 -1.91 -16.17 -5.19
C ASP A 49 -1.10 -16.82 -6.31
N ARG A 50 -0.84 -16.08 -7.40
CA ARG A 50 -0.08 -16.57 -8.57
C ARG A 50 0.96 -15.58 -9.06
N GLN A 51 2.10 -16.11 -9.48
CA GLN A 51 3.21 -15.32 -10.02
C GLN A 51 2.82 -14.61 -11.32
N GLY A 52 3.19 -13.34 -11.43
CA GLY A 52 2.92 -12.51 -12.59
C GLY A 52 1.45 -12.09 -12.73
N THR A 53 0.61 -12.34 -11.72
CA THR A 53 -0.79 -11.87 -11.68
C THR A 53 -0.96 -10.76 -10.64
N ARG A 54 -1.99 -9.94 -10.78
CA ARG A 54 -2.28 -8.91 -9.78
C ARG A 54 -2.62 -9.56 -8.44
N ALA A 55 -2.28 -8.88 -7.35
CA ALA A 55 -2.61 -9.34 -6.02
C ALA A 55 -4.13 -9.37 -5.81
N ARG A 56 -4.60 -10.33 -5.02
CA ARG A 56 -6.00 -10.44 -4.64
C ARG A 56 -6.23 -9.63 -3.37
N LEU A 57 -7.23 -8.75 -3.38
CA LEU A 57 -7.69 -8.09 -2.16
C LEU A 57 -8.44 -9.10 -1.29
N GLN A 58 -8.02 -9.24 -0.05
CA GLN A 58 -8.65 -10.06 0.97
C GLN A 58 -8.94 -9.23 2.21
N HIS A 59 -10.00 -9.59 2.93
CA HIS A 59 -10.40 -8.87 4.13
C HIS A 59 -10.12 -9.70 5.38
N CYS A 60 -9.73 -9.02 6.45
CA CYS A 60 -9.61 -9.62 7.76
C CYS A 60 -11.01 -9.91 8.35
N PRO A 61 -11.11 -10.87 9.30
CA PRO A 61 -12.33 -11.11 10.05
C PRO A 61 -12.82 -9.87 10.80
N LYS A 62 -14.09 -9.88 11.24
CA LYS A 62 -14.66 -8.78 12.03
C LYS A 62 -13.79 -8.46 13.25
N SER A 63 -13.64 -7.17 13.53
CA SER A 63 -12.81 -6.64 14.62
C SER A 63 -11.31 -6.95 14.51
N GLN A 64 -10.84 -7.28 13.30
CA GLN A 64 -9.41 -7.47 13.04
C GLN A 64 -8.93 -6.54 11.92
N LEU A 65 -7.70 -6.07 12.08
CA LEU A 65 -6.99 -5.20 11.15
C LEU A 65 -5.69 -5.90 10.74
N TYR A 66 -5.29 -5.72 9.48
CA TYR A 66 -4.08 -6.32 8.96
C TYR A 66 -2.84 -5.59 9.48
N SER A 67 -1.95 -6.33 10.14
CA SER A 67 -0.62 -5.83 10.53
C SER A 67 0.43 -6.38 9.58
N GLU A 68 1.08 -5.48 8.85
CA GLU A 68 2.17 -5.83 7.94
C GLU A 68 3.42 -6.30 8.68
N GLU A 69 3.69 -5.75 9.87
CA GLU A 69 4.81 -6.16 10.72
C GLU A 69 4.69 -7.64 11.13
N LEU A 70 3.48 -8.08 11.43
CA LEU A 70 3.20 -9.46 11.85
C LEU A 70 2.79 -10.36 10.67
N GLY A 71 2.58 -9.78 9.48
CA GLY A 71 2.07 -10.50 8.31
C GLY A 71 0.72 -11.18 8.52
N ARG A 72 -0.14 -10.64 9.39
CA ARG A 72 -1.42 -11.27 9.76
C ARG A 72 -2.46 -10.29 10.26
N CYS A 73 -3.71 -10.73 10.23
CA CYS A 73 -4.82 -10.04 10.89
C CYS A 73 -4.64 -10.10 12.42
N VAL A 74 -4.72 -8.95 13.07
CA VAL A 74 -4.68 -8.80 14.53
C VAL A 74 -5.91 -8.07 15.02
N HIS A 75 -6.30 -8.29 16.27
CA HIS A 75 -7.44 -7.59 16.85
C HIS A 75 -7.22 -6.07 16.82
N TYR A 76 -8.25 -5.29 16.48
CA TYR A 76 -8.15 -3.84 16.31
C TYR A 76 -7.53 -3.13 17.53
N ALA A 77 -7.79 -3.64 18.75
CA ALA A 77 -7.24 -3.07 19.98
C ALA A 77 -5.72 -3.25 20.14
N ASN A 78 -5.13 -4.25 19.46
CA ASN A 78 -3.69 -4.50 19.45
C ASN A 78 -3.04 -4.03 18.13
N TRP A 79 -3.82 -3.41 17.25
CA TRP A 79 -3.33 -2.95 15.96
C TRP A 79 -2.76 -1.55 16.09
N SER A 80 -1.55 -1.37 15.57
CA SER A 80 -0.89 -0.08 15.49
C SER A 80 -0.67 0.28 14.03
N TRP A 81 -0.75 1.58 13.73
CA TRP A 81 -0.46 2.08 12.40
C TRP A 81 1.03 1.87 12.09
N SER A 82 1.34 0.96 11.17
CA SER A 82 2.70 0.79 10.65
C SER A 82 3.01 1.84 9.56
N ASP A 83 4.28 2.18 9.40
CA ASP A 83 4.75 2.93 8.24
C ASP A 83 4.40 2.18 6.95
N PHE A 84 4.13 2.92 5.88
CA PHE A 84 3.87 2.33 4.57
C PHE A 84 5.15 1.67 4.04
N LYS A 85 5.17 0.34 3.96
CA LYS A 85 6.21 -0.36 3.19
C LYS A 85 5.75 -0.47 1.74
N GLU A 86 6.54 0.10 0.84
CA GLU A 86 6.28 -0.06 -0.58
C GLU A 86 6.62 -1.52 -0.96
N PRO A 87 5.70 -2.27 -1.58
CA PRO A 87 5.98 -3.63 -2.01
C PRO A 87 7.16 -3.66 -2.99
N PRO A 88 7.97 -4.73 -3.02
CA PRO A 88 9.15 -4.81 -3.86
C PRO A 88 8.78 -4.75 -5.36
N SER A 89 7.61 -5.27 -5.74
CA SER A 89 7.08 -5.11 -7.09
C SER A 89 5.78 -4.30 -7.07
N ARG A 90 5.70 -3.24 -7.88
CA ARG A 90 4.43 -2.60 -8.23
C ARG A 90 3.66 -3.47 -9.23
N PRO A 91 2.32 -3.38 -9.30
CA PRO A 91 1.58 -4.05 -10.35
C PRO A 91 2.01 -3.40 -11.65
N LYS A 92 2.56 -4.21 -12.57
CA LYS A 92 2.62 -3.79 -13.95
C LYS A 92 1.17 -3.60 -14.35
N ALA A 93 0.73 -2.35 -14.52
CA ALA A 93 -0.49 -2.06 -15.23
C ALA A 93 -0.42 -2.93 -16.47
N THR A 94 -1.38 -3.84 -16.63
CA THR A 94 -1.59 -4.48 -17.92
C THR A 94 -1.75 -3.30 -18.84
N SER A 95 -0.71 -3.08 -19.61
CA SER A 95 -0.71 -2.08 -20.64
C SER A 95 -1.80 -2.54 -21.60
N THR A 96 -3.01 -2.06 -21.34
CA THR A 96 -3.78 -1.41 -22.39
C THR A 96 -3.07 -0.08 -22.70
N GLN A 97 -1.77 -0.09 -22.99
CA GLN A 97 -1.36 0.44 -24.27
C GLN A 97 -1.73 -0.68 -25.24
N SER A 98 -2.94 -0.57 -25.77
CA SER A 98 -3.22 -0.82 -27.17
C SER A 98 -2.30 -1.85 -27.84
N VAL A 99 -2.78 -3.09 -27.96
CA VAL A 99 -2.43 -3.86 -29.17
C VAL A 99 -3.07 -3.14 -30.35
N SER A 100 -2.29 -2.32 -31.06
CA SER A 100 -2.46 -1.90 -32.46
C SER A 100 -1.66 -0.62 -32.70
N THR A 101 -0.93 -0.39 -33.78
CA THR A 101 -0.62 -1.11 -35.02
C THR A 101 0.34 -0.18 -35.77
N GLN A 102 1.35 -0.75 -36.43
CA GLN A 102 2.27 -0.16 -37.43
C GLN A 102 3.33 0.84 -36.95
#